data_AF-A0A3D3TDX6-F1
#
_entry.id   AF-A0A3D3TDX6-F1
#
_cell.length_a   1.000
_cell.length_b   1.000
_cell.length_c   1.000
_cell.angle_alpha   90.00
_cell.angle_beta   90.00
_cell.angle_gamma   90.00
#
_symmetry.space_group_name_H-M   'P 1'
#
loop_
_entity.id
_entity.type
_entity.pdbx_description
1 polymer ?
#
loop_
_entity_poly.entity_id
_entity_poly.type
_entity_poly.pdbx_seq_one_letter_code
_entity_poly.pdbx_strand_id
1 'polypeptide(L)'
;MNYKDPENILVIVCSAMGIGALALLIRYLFIGLGFDSFSANIVFIIAFVIGVIVFIIYLEFIQKLAVRIFSKKQQAIKEPVHIEEVKSIEEPKPDLDSIREEHKQKEQQQRERLLEDAIHYTRTTFAPYATDENIDLLCSYVADYCNGISFNKNIQSITVKELSNGDLFHFGWNIWNQFKPIRNCKQDETAYFLKVVFAKQLKDIEIDTIRKKLTFNEGKFKIELKYSL
;
A
#
# COMPACT_ATOMS: atom_id res chain seq x y z
N MET A 1 11.08 -5.51 -9.52
CA MET A 1 11.70 -6.74 -9.00
C MET A 1 10.62 -7.47 -8.23
N ASN A 2 10.09 -8.57 -8.77
CA ASN A 2 9.09 -9.35 -8.07
C ASN A 2 9.82 -10.23 -7.06
N TYR A 3 9.59 -10.03 -5.76
CA TYR A 3 10.26 -10.78 -4.69
C TYR A 3 9.84 -12.25 -4.63
N LYS A 4 8.87 -12.67 -5.46
CA LYS A 4 8.48 -14.07 -5.65
C LYS A 4 9.34 -14.82 -6.68
N ASP A 5 10.18 -14.13 -7.46
CA ASP A 5 11.02 -14.79 -8.45
C ASP A 5 12.29 -15.35 -7.76
N PRO A 6 12.60 -16.65 -7.95
CA PRO A 6 13.72 -17.30 -7.25
C PRO A 6 15.08 -16.68 -7.60
N GLU A 7 15.24 -16.14 -8.80
CA GLU A 7 16.47 -15.45 -9.24
C GLU A 7 16.71 -14.15 -8.46
N ASN A 8 15.64 -13.39 -8.17
CA ASN A 8 15.73 -12.15 -7.40
C ASN A 8 16.08 -12.44 -5.94
N ILE A 9 15.52 -13.53 -5.38
CA ILE A 9 15.85 -13.99 -4.02
C ILE A 9 17.33 -14.42 -3.96
N LEU A 10 17.81 -15.17 -4.96
CA LEU A 10 19.19 -15.64 -5.01
C LEU A 10 20.20 -14.47 -5.06
N VAL A 11 19.93 -13.44 -5.87
CA VAL A 11 20.79 -12.25 -5.96
C VAL A 11 20.85 -11.50 -4.63
N ILE A 12 19.71 -11.36 -3.94
CA ILE A 12 19.64 -10.70 -2.62
C ILE A 12 20.43 -11.49 -1.57
N VAL A 13 20.28 -12.81 -1.54
CA VAL A 13 20.99 -13.67 -0.57
C VAL A 13 22.51 -13.68 -0.84
N CYS A 14 22.93 -13.80 -2.10
CA CYS A 14 24.34 -13.77 -2.48
C CYS A 14 25.02 -12.43 -2.15
N SER A 15 24.33 -11.31 -2.38
CA SER A 15 24.86 -9.98 -2.06
C SER A 15 24.93 -9.73 -0.56
N ALA A 16 23.93 -10.17 0.22
CA ALA A 16 23.98 -10.09 1.68
C ALA A 16 25.15 -10.91 2.26
N MET A 17 25.40 -12.12 1.74
CA MET A 17 26.56 -12.94 2.12
C MET A 17 27.89 -12.23 1.79
N GLY A 18 27.97 -11.56 0.63
CA GLY A 18 29.15 -10.80 0.22
C GLY A 18 29.48 -9.64 1.16
N ILE A 19 28.46 -8.91 1.63
CA ILE A 19 28.65 -7.80 2.61
C ILE A 19 29.19 -8.34 3.93
N GLY A 20 28.64 -9.46 4.41
CA GLY A 20 29.13 -10.13 5.62
C GLY A 20 30.58 -10.58 5.48
N ALA A 21 30.93 -11.21 4.35
CA ALA A 21 32.30 -11.65 4.08
C ALA A 21 33.28 -10.48 4.00
N LEU A 22 32.90 -9.37 3.35
CA LEU A 22 33.72 -8.17 3.26
C LEU A 22 33.95 -7.53 4.63
N ALA A 23 32.90 -7.45 5.46
CA ALA A 23 33.02 -6.93 6.82
C ALA A 23 33.96 -7.81 7.68
N LEU A 24 33.90 -9.14 7.52
CA LEU A 24 34.81 -10.07 8.19
C LEU A 24 36.26 -9.91 7.71
N LEU A 25 36.48 -9.64 6.43
CA LEU A 25 37.81 -9.33 5.89
C LEU A 25 38.38 -8.02 6.47
N ILE A 26 37.55 -6.98 6.57
CA ILE A 26 37.95 -5.71 7.21
C ILE A 26 38.34 -5.96 8.67
N ARG A 27 37.54 -6.74 9.41
CA ARG A 27 37.86 -7.14 10.79
C ARG A 27 39.20 -7.86 10.87
N TYR A 28 39.44 -8.81 9.97
CA TYR A 28 40.69 -9.57 9.92
C TYR A 28 41.91 -8.66 9.68
N LEU A 29 41.80 -7.70 8.76
CA LEU A 29 42.86 -6.72 8.50
C LEU A 29 43.14 -5.83 9.72
N PHE A 30 42.11 -5.38 10.42
CA PHE A 30 42.28 -4.55 11.63
C PHE A 30 42.98 -5.30 12.76
N ILE A 31 42.67 -6.59 12.95
CA ILE A 31 43.40 -7.43 13.90
C ILE A 31 44.86 -7.59 13.45
N GLY A 32 45.11 -7.77 12.15
CA GLY A 32 46.47 -7.84 11.58
C GLY A 32 47.28 -6.54 11.72
N LEU A 33 46.61 -5.39 11.86
CA LEU A 33 47.23 -4.08 12.14
C LEU A 33 47.52 -3.85 13.64
N GLY A 34 47.23 -4.82 14.50
CA GLY A 34 47.51 -4.75 15.94
C GLY A 34 46.41 -4.13 16.81
N PHE A 35 45.21 -3.93 16.26
CA PHE A 35 44.05 -3.52 17.07
C PHE A 35 43.55 -4.68 17.95
N ASP A 36 43.04 -4.34 19.13
CA ASP A 36 42.44 -5.31 20.03
C ASP A 36 41.10 -5.86 19.49
N SER A 37 40.70 -7.04 19.98
CA SER A 37 39.50 -7.75 19.52
C SER A 37 38.22 -6.92 19.69
N PHE A 38 38.13 -6.11 20.74
CA PHE A 38 36.95 -5.28 20.98
C PHE A 38 36.85 -4.14 19.95
N SER A 39 37.95 -3.44 19.70
CA SER A 39 38.03 -2.41 18.65
C SER A 39 37.72 -2.98 17.26
N ALA A 40 38.28 -4.14 16.92
CA ALA A 40 38.00 -4.80 15.64
C ALA A 40 36.54 -5.24 15.49
N ASN A 41 35.88 -5.67 16.58
CA ASN A 41 34.45 -6.01 16.57
C ASN A 41 33.57 -4.76 16.40
N ILE A 42 33.93 -3.61 16.97
CA ILE A 42 33.21 -2.36 16.74
C ILE A 42 33.31 -1.93 15.28
N VAL A 43 34.52 -1.97 14.70
CA VAL A 43 34.74 -1.65 13.28
C VAL A 43 33.95 -2.58 12.37
N PHE A 44 33.86 -3.88 12.71
CA PHE A 44 33.03 -4.85 11.99
C PHE A 44 31.55 -4.46 11.97
N ILE A 45 30.97 -4.13 13.13
CA ILE A 45 29.54 -3.77 13.24
C ILE A 45 29.26 -2.51 12.42
N ILE A 46 30.12 -1.50 12.53
CA ILE A 46 29.98 -0.24 11.78
C ILE A 46 30.06 -0.51 10.27
N ALA A 47 31.06 -1.26 9.82
CA ALA A 47 31.21 -1.60 8.40
C ALA A 47 30.02 -2.43 7.86
N PHE A 48 29.50 -3.36 8.67
CA PHE A 48 28.33 -4.16 8.31
C PHE A 48 27.06 -3.30 8.17
N VAL A 49 26.79 -2.41 9.13
CA VAL A 49 25.63 -1.50 9.08
C VAL A 49 25.71 -0.56 7.88
N ILE A 50 26.88 0.03 7.61
CA ILE A 50 27.10 0.88 6.43
C ILE A 50 26.89 0.07 5.14
N GLY A 51 27.42 -1.15 5.08
CA GLY A 51 27.25 -2.05 3.94
C GLY A 51 25.79 -2.37 3.64
N VAL A 52 24.97 -2.62 4.67
CA VAL A 52 23.52 -2.85 4.52
C VAL A 52 22.81 -1.59 4.00
N ILE A 53 23.16 -0.40 4.50
CA ILE A 53 22.56 0.86 4.03
C ILE A 53 22.89 1.09 2.55
N VAL A 54 24.15 0.91 2.15
CA VAL A 54 24.59 1.03 0.74
C VAL A 54 23.87 0.01 -0.14
N PHE A 55 23.66 -1.20 0.37
CA PHE A 55 22.92 -2.25 -0.35
C PHE A 55 21.46 -1.88 -0.61
N ILE A 56 20.76 -1.32 0.38
CA ILE A 56 19.38 -0.84 0.21
C ILE A 56 19.31 0.23 -0.88
N ILE A 57 20.24 1.19 -0.86
CA ILE A 57 20.35 2.24 -1.90
C ILE A 57 20.64 1.63 -3.28
N TYR A 58 21.52 0.63 -3.34
CA TYR A 58 21.84 -0.10 -4.56
C TYR A 58 20.63 -0.84 -5.13
N LEU A 59 19.79 -1.47 -4.30
CA LEU A 59 18.56 -2.13 -4.74
C LEU A 59 17.59 -1.14 -5.39
N GLU A 60 17.41 0.04 -4.82
CA GLU A 60 16.58 1.10 -5.43
C GLU A 60 17.15 1.58 -6.78
N PHE A 61 18.48 1.65 -6.89
CA PHE A 61 19.16 2.06 -8.12
C PHE A 61 19.06 1.02 -9.24
N ILE A 62 19.22 -0.26 -8.92
CA ILE A 62 19.08 -1.36 -9.88
C ILE A 62 17.65 -1.44 -10.41
N GLN A 63 16.64 -1.18 -9.58
CA GLN A 63 15.25 -1.14 -10.08
C GLN A 63 15.06 -0.01 -11.12
N LYS A 64 15.65 1.18 -10.90
CA LYS A 64 15.60 2.29 -11.86
C LYS A 64 16.38 1.99 -13.15
N LEU A 65 17.53 1.32 -13.05
CA LEU A 65 18.33 0.92 -14.21
C LEU A 65 17.73 -0.25 -15.00
N ALA A 66 17.16 -1.25 -14.32
CA ALA A 66 16.52 -2.40 -14.95
C ALA A 66 15.35 -1.95 -15.84
N VAL A 67 14.51 -1.02 -15.37
CA VAL A 67 13.43 -0.41 -16.17
C VAL A 67 13.99 0.29 -17.41
N ARG A 68 15.11 1.01 -17.28
CA ARG A 68 15.75 1.75 -18.39
C ARG A 68 16.46 0.83 -19.40
N ILE A 69 16.98 -0.32 -18.96
CA ILE A 69 17.62 -1.34 -19.82
C ILE A 69 16.57 -2.21 -20.51
N PHE A 70 15.48 -2.60 -19.83
CA PHE A 70 14.37 -3.34 -20.44
C PHE A 70 13.67 -2.51 -21.51
N SER A 71 13.55 -1.19 -21.30
CA SER A 71 13.09 -0.22 -22.30
C SER A 71 14.01 -0.15 -23.53
N LYS A 72 15.33 -0.32 -23.39
CA LYS A 72 16.29 -0.25 -24.51
C LYS A 72 16.50 -1.59 -25.23
N LYS A 73 16.36 -2.73 -24.55
CA LYS A 73 16.64 -4.05 -25.14
C LYS A 73 15.60 -4.49 -26.18
N GLN A 74 14.40 -3.88 -26.20
CA GLN A 74 13.40 -4.12 -27.26
C GLN A 74 13.70 -3.40 -28.60
N GLN A 75 14.62 -2.43 -28.63
CA GLN A 75 14.93 -1.67 -29.85
C GLN A 75 16.15 -2.18 -30.65
N ALA A 76 16.96 -3.10 -30.11
CA ALA A 76 18.29 -3.37 -30.66
C ALA A 76 18.48 -4.72 -31.40
N ILE A 77 17.42 -5.47 -31.72
CA ILE A 77 17.56 -6.72 -32.51
C ILE A 77 16.60 -6.69 -33.71
N LYS A 78 16.97 -5.96 -34.77
CA LYS A 78 16.49 -6.16 -36.14
C LYS A 78 17.58 -5.75 -37.13
N GLU A 79 18.35 -6.71 -37.61
CA GLU A 79 18.89 -6.67 -38.97
C GLU A 79 18.34 -7.87 -39.74
N PRO A 80 18.09 -7.75 -41.07
CA PRO A 80 17.25 -8.68 -41.81
C PRO A 80 18.08 -9.82 -42.41
N VAL A 81 17.63 -11.06 -42.25
CA VAL A 81 18.11 -12.21 -43.03
C VAL A 81 16.92 -12.91 -43.68
N HIS A 82 17.13 -13.19 -44.97
CA HIS A 82 16.23 -13.77 -45.95
C HIS A 82 15.50 -15.03 -45.46
N ILE A 83 14.20 -15.10 -45.74
CA ILE A 83 13.29 -16.21 -45.42
C ILE A 83 13.42 -17.31 -46.47
N GLU A 84 13.57 -18.57 -46.03
CA GLU A 84 12.92 -19.73 -46.65
C GLU A 84 12.06 -20.45 -45.59
N GLU A 85 10.75 -20.29 -45.77
CA GLU A 85 9.63 -21.20 -45.51
C GLU A 85 9.65 -22.14 -44.29
N VAL A 86 9.09 -21.67 -43.16
CA VAL A 86 8.33 -22.53 -42.23
C VAL A 86 7.04 -21.80 -41.85
N LYS A 87 5.93 -22.42 -42.24
CA LYS A 87 4.55 -22.04 -41.96
C LYS A 87 4.32 -22.03 -40.45
N SER A 88 4.57 -20.89 -39.81
CA SER A 88 4.20 -20.63 -38.42
C SER A 88 2.84 -19.94 -38.43
N ILE A 89 1.88 -20.54 -37.74
CA ILE A 89 0.58 -19.95 -37.45
C ILE A 89 0.88 -18.71 -36.59
N GLU A 90 0.82 -17.52 -37.19
CA GLU A 90 0.91 -16.26 -36.45
C GLU A 90 -0.34 -16.16 -35.55
N GLU A 91 -0.18 -16.48 -34.27
CA GLU A 91 -1.12 -15.98 -33.27
C GLU A 91 -1.12 -14.44 -33.37
N PRO A 92 -2.29 -13.80 -33.50
CA PRO A 92 -2.35 -12.36 -33.62
C PRO A 92 -1.78 -11.76 -32.34
N LYS A 93 -0.71 -10.98 -32.48
CA LYS A 93 -0.15 -10.21 -31.35
C LYS A 93 -1.31 -9.41 -30.73
N PRO A 94 -1.55 -9.53 -29.41
CA PRO A 94 -2.65 -8.82 -28.78
C PRO A 94 -2.47 -7.32 -29.00
N ASP A 95 -3.51 -6.70 -29.52
CA ASP A 95 -3.56 -5.26 -29.75
C ASP A 95 -3.29 -4.53 -28.44
N LEU A 96 -2.27 -3.66 -28.42
CA LEU A 96 -1.88 -2.94 -27.20
C LEU A 96 -3.02 -2.07 -26.66
N ASP A 97 -3.93 -1.61 -27.53
CA ASP A 97 -5.11 -0.87 -27.10
C ASP A 97 -6.11 -1.77 -26.38
N SER A 98 -6.29 -3.02 -26.82
CA SER A 98 -7.12 -4.00 -26.10
C SER A 98 -6.55 -4.35 -24.71
N ILE A 99 -5.23 -4.47 -24.57
CA ILE A 99 -4.56 -4.70 -23.27
C ILE A 99 -4.74 -3.49 -22.33
N ARG A 100 -4.60 -2.27 -22.85
CA ARG A 100 -4.83 -1.04 -22.07
C ARG A 100 -6.27 -0.95 -21.58
N GLU A 101 -7.23 -1.31 -22.43
CA GLU A 101 -8.64 -1.31 -22.09
C GLU A 101 -8.96 -2.38 -21.04
N GLU A 102 -8.42 -3.60 -21.20
CA GLU A 102 -8.57 -4.67 -20.20
C GLU A 102 -8.01 -4.25 -18.83
N HIS A 103 -6.86 -3.58 -18.80
CA HIS A 103 -6.28 -3.07 -17.55
C HIS A 103 -7.21 -2.05 -16.86
N LYS A 104 -7.71 -1.07 -17.61
CA LYS A 104 -8.66 -0.06 -17.09
C LYS A 104 -9.95 -0.71 -16.58
N GLN A 105 -10.47 -1.69 -17.31
CA GLN A 105 -11.68 -2.42 -16.90
C GLN A 105 -11.43 -3.21 -15.61
N LYS A 106 -10.28 -3.87 -15.47
CA LYS A 106 -9.92 -4.58 -14.22
C LYS A 106 -9.80 -3.62 -13.03
N GLU A 107 -9.18 -2.46 -13.20
CA GLU A 107 -9.10 -1.42 -12.16
C GLU A 107 -10.49 -0.89 -11.78
N GLN A 108 -11.35 -0.64 -12.77
CA GLN A 108 -12.72 -0.18 -12.54
C GLN A 108 -13.56 -1.23 -11.81
N GLN A 109 -13.52 -2.49 -12.25
CA GLN A 109 -14.20 -3.59 -11.58
C GLN A 109 -13.71 -3.81 -10.14
N GLN A 110 -12.40 -3.66 -9.90
CA GLN A 110 -11.85 -3.74 -8.54
C GLN A 110 -12.39 -2.60 -7.68
N ARG A 111 -12.44 -1.37 -8.21
CA ARG A 111 -13.01 -0.21 -7.52
C ARG A 111 -14.48 -0.44 -7.17
N GLU A 112 -15.27 -0.92 -8.12
CA GLU A 112 -16.71 -1.21 -7.95
C GLU A 112 -16.94 -2.26 -6.87
N ARG A 113 -16.22 -3.38 -6.91
CA ARG A 113 -16.30 -4.43 -5.88
C ARG A 113 -16.00 -3.89 -4.48
N LEU A 114 -14.88 -3.17 -4.33
CA LEU A 114 -14.50 -2.62 -3.03
C LEU A 114 -15.53 -1.61 -2.50
N LEU A 115 -16.15 -0.82 -3.40
CA LEU A 115 -17.22 0.10 -3.04
C LEU A 115 -18.49 -0.66 -2.62
N GLU A 116 -18.91 -1.67 -3.37
CA GLU A 116 -20.07 -2.49 -3.03
C GLU A 116 -19.93 -3.14 -1.64
N ASP A 117 -18.77 -3.73 -1.37
CA ASP A 117 -18.44 -4.30 -0.05
C ASP A 117 -18.51 -3.25 1.06
N ALA A 118 -17.95 -2.05 0.84
CA ALA A 118 -17.98 -0.95 1.81
C ALA A 118 -19.41 -0.47 2.09
N ILE A 119 -20.24 -0.40 1.04
CA ILE A 119 -21.65 0.02 1.14
C ILE A 119 -22.47 -1.05 1.86
N HIS A 120 -22.27 -2.33 1.53
CA HIS A 120 -22.90 -3.44 2.22
C HIS A 120 -22.52 -3.47 3.71
N TYR A 121 -21.23 -3.34 4.02
CA TYR A 121 -20.72 -3.21 5.37
C TYR A 121 -21.35 -2.03 6.11
N THR A 122 -21.44 -0.86 5.48
CA THR A 122 -22.05 0.34 6.09
C THR A 122 -23.52 0.11 6.42
N ARG A 123 -24.30 -0.45 5.49
CA ARG A 123 -25.72 -0.76 5.72
C ARG A 123 -25.92 -1.74 6.86
N THR A 124 -25.21 -2.86 6.83
CA THR A 124 -25.34 -3.92 7.85
C THR A 124 -24.88 -3.44 9.23
N THR A 125 -23.81 -2.64 9.29
CA THR A 125 -23.26 -2.13 10.54
C THR A 125 -24.16 -1.08 11.19
N PHE A 126 -24.77 -0.17 10.41
CA PHE A 126 -25.55 0.94 10.95
C PHE A 126 -27.06 0.66 11.03
N ALA A 127 -27.56 -0.44 10.45
CA ALA A 127 -28.97 -0.84 10.52
C ALA A 127 -29.61 -0.76 11.92
N PRO A 128 -28.97 -1.24 13.02
CA PRO A 128 -29.57 -1.11 14.35
C PRO A 128 -29.37 0.26 15.02
N TYR A 129 -28.61 1.18 14.40
CA TYR A 129 -28.13 2.41 15.06
C TYR A 129 -28.52 3.71 14.34
N ALA A 130 -29.07 3.66 13.13
CA ALA A 130 -29.45 4.83 12.34
C ALA A 130 -30.78 4.59 11.60
N THR A 131 -31.41 5.66 11.11
CA THR A 131 -32.58 5.54 10.24
C THR A 131 -32.15 5.23 8.81
N ASP A 132 -33.05 4.67 8.01
CA ASP A 132 -32.79 4.35 6.61
C ASP A 132 -32.27 5.58 5.83
N GLU A 133 -32.84 6.77 6.06
CA GLU A 133 -32.40 8.00 5.41
C GLU A 133 -30.96 8.37 5.79
N ASN A 134 -30.59 8.20 7.07
CA ASN A 134 -29.23 8.44 7.53
C ASN A 134 -28.25 7.38 7.01
N ILE A 135 -28.70 6.13 6.85
CA ILE A 135 -27.87 5.05 6.29
C ILE A 135 -27.62 5.29 4.80
N ASP A 136 -28.63 5.66 4.03
CA ASP A 136 -28.48 5.96 2.61
C ASP A 136 -27.58 7.18 2.38
N LEU A 137 -27.73 8.20 3.21
CA LEU A 137 -26.85 9.37 3.19
C LEU A 137 -25.41 9.02 3.60
N LEU A 138 -25.22 8.15 4.60
CA LEU A 138 -23.88 7.66 4.96
C LEU A 138 -23.26 6.85 3.83
N CYS A 139 -24.04 6.03 3.12
CA CYS A 139 -23.61 5.28 1.95
C CYS A 139 -23.16 6.21 0.82
N SER A 140 -23.88 7.30 0.55
CA SER A 140 -23.45 8.29 -0.45
C SER A 140 -22.14 8.97 -0.05
N TYR A 141 -21.96 9.32 1.23
CA TYR A 141 -20.68 9.87 1.71
C TYR A 141 -19.52 8.86 1.65
N VAL A 142 -19.77 7.57 1.85
CA VAL A 142 -18.77 6.52 1.63
C VAL A 142 -18.37 6.43 0.15
N ALA A 143 -19.34 6.54 -0.76
CA ALA A 143 -19.06 6.58 -2.20
C ALA A 143 -18.27 7.85 -2.60
N ASP A 144 -18.65 9.01 -2.07
CA ASP A 144 -17.91 10.27 -2.28
C ASP A 144 -16.48 10.17 -1.76
N TYR A 145 -16.30 9.55 -0.58
CA TYR A 145 -14.98 9.26 -0.01
C TYR A 145 -14.18 8.34 -0.93
N CYS A 146 -14.77 7.27 -1.46
CA CYS A 146 -14.12 6.38 -2.44
C CYS A 146 -13.72 7.11 -3.74
N ASN A 147 -14.50 8.09 -4.16
CA ASN A 147 -14.24 8.89 -5.36
C ASN A 147 -13.27 10.05 -5.11
N GLY A 148 -12.81 10.27 -3.86
CA GLY A 148 -11.91 11.37 -3.51
C GLY A 148 -12.59 12.74 -3.57
N ILE A 149 -13.91 12.78 -3.48
CA ILE A 149 -14.69 14.03 -3.44
C ILE A 149 -14.42 14.71 -2.09
N SER A 150 -14.09 16.01 -2.15
CA SER A 150 -13.79 16.79 -0.96
C SER A 150 -15.06 17.11 -0.17
N PHE A 151 -15.06 16.80 1.13
CA PHE A 151 -16.14 17.13 2.04
C PHE A 151 -16.08 18.63 2.43
N ASN A 152 -16.90 19.47 1.80
CA ASN A 152 -16.98 20.91 2.11
C ASN A 152 -17.80 21.17 3.39
N LYS A 153 -17.87 22.42 3.84
CA LYS A 153 -18.48 22.78 5.15
C LYS A 153 -20.01 22.55 5.27
N ASN A 154 -20.71 22.14 4.20
CA ASN A 154 -22.18 22.10 4.17
C ASN A 154 -22.75 20.67 4.10
N ILE A 155 -22.08 19.71 4.73
CA ILE A 155 -22.54 18.33 4.78
C ILE A 155 -23.56 18.14 5.90
N GLN A 156 -24.61 17.38 5.62
CA GLN A 156 -25.60 17.03 6.62
C GLN A 156 -25.01 15.99 7.57
N SER A 157 -24.91 16.35 8.85
CA SER A 157 -24.41 15.43 9.88
C SER A 157 -25.37 14.25 10.07
N ILE A 158 -24.82 13.05 9.99
CA ILE A 158 -25.49 11.79 10.30
C ILE A 158 -25.75 11.72 11.80
N THR A 159 -26.95 11.24 12.16
CA THR A 159 -27.31 11.00 13.57
C THR A 159 -27.40 9.50 13.82
N VAL A 160 -26.59 9.02 14.76
CA VAL A 160 -26.56 7.62 15.21
C VAL A 160 -26.97 7.52 16.67
N LYS A 161 -27.56 6.38 17.04
CA LYS A 161 -27.97 6.04 18.40
C LYS A 161 -27.04 4.96 18.96
N GLU A 162 -26.73 5.09 20.24
CA GLU A 162 -26.02 4.08 21.02
C GLU A 162 -24.62 3.64 20.53
N LEU A 163 -24.05 4.31 19.54
CA LEU A 163 -22.66 4.16 19.13
C LEU A 163 -21.79 5.15 19.90
N SER A 164 -20.67 4.66 20.42
CA SER A 164 -19.64 5.47 21.06
C SER A 164 -18.73 6.12 20.01
N ASN A 165 -17.93 7.09 20.44
CA ASN A 165 -16.91 7.69 19.56
C ASN A 165 -15.90 6.63 19.07
N GLY A 166 -15.57 5.63 19.88
CA GLY A 166 -14.67 4.54 19.49
C GLY A 166 -15.26 3.66 18.38
N ASP A 167 -16.56 3.42 18.40
CA ASP A 167 -17.25 2.72 17.31
C ASP A 167 -17.12 3.46 15.98
N LEU A 168 -17.26 4.80 16.02
CA LEU A 168 -17.10 5.64 14.83
C LEU A 168 -15.64 5.65 14.35
N PHE A 169 -14.66 5.56 15.25
CA PHE A 169 -13.25 5.44 14.88
C PHE A 169 -12.96 4.11 14.18
N HIS A 170 -13.50 3.00 14.70
CA HIS A 170 -13.41 1.69 14.07
C HIS A 170 -14.06 1.67 12.69
N PHE A 171 -15.23 2.28 12.54
CA PHE A 171 -15.86 2.46 11.25
C PHE A 171 -14.94 3.21 10.26
N GLY A 172 -14.36 4.34 10.68
CA GLY A 172 -13.44 5.09 9.83
C GLY A 172 -12.21 4.28 9.43
N TRP A 173 -11.62 3.53 10.35
CA TRP A 173 -10.52 2.62 10.04
C TRP A 173 -10.91 1.58 9.00
N ASN A 174 -12.05 0.92 9.18
CA ASN A 174 -12.53 -0.12 8.27
C ASN A 174 -12.74 0.42 6.86
N ILE A 175 -13.37 1.60 6.72
CA ILE A 175 -13.55 2.28 5.43
C ILE A 175 -12.20 2.68 4.81
N TRP A 176 -11.28 3.24 5.60
CA TRP A 176 -9.93 3.58 5.12
C TRP A 176 -9.18 2.34 4.62
N ASN A 177 -9.20 1.26 5.39
CA ASN A 177 -8.51 0.03 5.08
C ASN A 177 -9.08 -0.63 3.82
N GLN A 178 -10.40 -0.61 3.63
CA GLN A 178 -11.08 -1.15 2.44
C GLN A 178 -10.60 -0.48 1.16
N PHE A 179 -10.43 0.85 1.16
CA PHE A 179 -10.04 1.60 -0.04
C PHE A 179 -8.54 1.79 -0.22
N LYS A 180 -7.72 1.35 0.74
CA LYS A 180 -6.25 1.40 0.67
C LYS A 180 -5.65 0.80 -0.62
N PRO A 181 -6.21 -0.28 -1.24
CA PRO A 181 -5.66 -0.83 -2.49
C PRO A 181 -5.87 0.09 -3.72
N ILE A 182 -6.91 0.92 -3.72
CA ILE A 182 -7.32 1.74 -4.87
C ILE A 182 -7.14 3.25 -4.65
N ARG A 183 -6.92 3.68 -3.41
CA ARG A 183 -6.66 5.06 -3.03
C ARG A 183 -5.43 5.15 -2.13
N ASN A 184 -4.60 6.16 -2.36
CA ASN A 184 -3.55 6.56 -1.43
C ASN A 184 -4.09 7.52 -0.35
N CYS A 185 -5.11 7.08 0.40
CA CYS A 185 -5.74 7.91 1.45
C CYS A 185 -4.82 8.07 2.65
N LYS A 186 -4.64 9.30 3.10
CA LYS A 186 -4.02 9.56 4.42
C LYS A 186 -5.05 9.36 5.53
N GLN A 187 -4.58 8.95 6.71
CA GLN A 187 -5.44 8.86 7.90
C GLN A 187 -6.07 10.22 8.26
N ASP A 188 -5.42 11.33 7.92
CA ASP A 188 -5.94 12.69 8.07
C ASP A 188 -7.25 12.89 7.28
N GLU A 189 -7.34 12.35 6.06
CA GLU A 189 -8.55 12.41 5.23
C GLU A 189 -9.69 11.62 5.87
N THR A 190 -9.39 10.45 6.44
CA THR A 190 -10.36 9.63 7.17
C THR A 190 -10.86 10.31 8.44
N ALA A 191 -9.95 10.93 9.21
CA ALA A 191 -10.31 11.66 10.42
C ALA A 191 -11.21 12.86 10.08
N TYR A 192 -10.90 13.58 8.99
CA TYR A 192 -11.74 14.68 8.50
C TYR A 192 -13.11 14.19 8.02
N PHE A 193 -13.16 13.10 7.24
CA PHE A 193 -14.41 12.44 6.83
C PHE A 193 -15.30 12.15 8.04
N LEU A 194 -14.77 11.47 9.07
CA LEU A 194 -15.52 11.18 10.29
C LEU A 194 -15.99 12.46 10.99
N LYS A 195 -15.10 13.45 11.13
CA LYS A 195 -15.41 14.71 11.82
C LYS A 195 -16.55 15.47 11.17
N VAL A 196 -16.66 15.42 9.84
CA VAL A 196 -17.71 16.13 9.09
C VAL A 196 -19.00 15.32 9.04
N VAL A 197 -18.93 14.02 8.76
CA VAL A 197 -20.10 13.15 8.64
C VAL A 197 -20.79 12.95 9.98
N PHE A 198 -20.03 12.79 11.07
CA PHE A 198 -20.55 12.61 12.44
C PHE A 198 -20.32 13.86 13.30
N ALA A 199 -20.51 15.05 12.71
CA ALA A 199 -20.20 16.33 13.36
C ALA A 199 -20.91 16.54 14.71
N LYS A 200 -22.12 16.01 14.89
CA LYS A 200 -22.84 16.07 16.17
C LYS A 200 -22.17 15.21 17.26
N GLN A 201 -21.81 13.96 16.95
CA GLN A 201 -21.23 13.00 17.89
C GLN A 201 -19.77 13.36 18.22
N LEU A 202 -19.02 13.81 17.22
CA LEU A 202 -17.60 14.09 17.33
C LEU A 202 -17.31 15.57 17.56
N LYS A 203 -18.30 16.40 17.90
CA LYS A 203 -18.17 17.87 18.02
C LYS A 203 -16.96 18.28 18.88
N ASP A 204 -16.82 17.67 20.05
CA ASP A 204 -15.83 18.03 21.05
C ASP A 204 -14.51 17.25 20.93
N ILE A 205 -14.36 16.40 19.91
CA ILE A 205 -13.15 15.59 19.68
C ILE A 205 -12.27 16.26 18.63
N GLU A 206 -11.02 16.56 18.96
CA GLU A 206 -10.06 17.11 17.98
C GLU A 206 -9.77 16.12 16.85
N ILE A 207 -9.56 16.63 15.63
CA ILE A 207 -9.25 15.80 14.44
C ILE A 207 -8.02 14.92 14.68
N ASP A 208 -6.99 15.47 15.34
CA ASP A 208 -5.79 14.71 15.69
C ASP A 208 -6.05 13.55 16.65
N THR A 209 -7.02 13.71 17.54
CA THR A 209 -7.45 12.64 18.44
C THR A 209 -8.15 11.54 17.67
N ILE A 210 -9.05 11.88 16.73
CA ILE A 210 -9.72 10.91 15.85
C ILE A 210 -8.67 10.09 15.11
N ARG A 211 -7.72 10.77 14.46
CA ARG A 211 -6.62 10.13 13.70
C ARG A 211 -5.84 9.13 14.54
N LYS A 212 -5.38 9.53 15.73
CA LYS A 212 -4.57 8.68 16.62
C LYS A 212 -5.36 7.47 17.14
N LYS A 213 -6.69 7.56 17.20
CA LYS A 213 -7.56 6.53 17.78
C LYS A 213 -8.29 5.65 16.75
N LEU A 214 -8.00 5.78 15.45
CA LEU A 214 -8.59 4.92 14.41
C LEU A 214 -8.39 3.41 14.69
N THR A 215 -7.24 3.04 15.25
CA THR A 215 -6.89 1.64 15.59
C THR A 215 -7.02 1.32 17.07
N PHE A 216 -7.63 2.21 17.87
CA PHE A 216 -7.69 2.05 19.32
C PHE A 216 -8.67 0.93 19.70
N ASN A 217 -8.16 -0.18 20.24
CA ASN A 217 -8.94 -1.39 20.50
C ASN A 217 -9.16 -1.70 21.98
N GLU A 218 -8.73 -0.83 22.90
CA GLU A 218 -8.93 -1.03 24.34
C GLU A 218 -10.35 -0.60 24.74
N GLY A 219 -11.28 -1.55 24.81
CA GLY A 219 -12.66 -1.29 25.22
C GLY A 219 -13.65 -2.29 24.64
N LYS A 220 -14.93 -2.12 24.99
CA LYS A 220 -16.04 -2.85 24.37
C LYS A 220 -16.69 -1.94 23.35
N PHE A 221 -16.48 -2.24 22.07
CA PHE A 221 -17.06 -1.53 20.94
C PHE A 221 -18.06 -2.44 20.22
N LYS A 222 -19.17 -1.87 19.78
CA LYS A 222 -20.21 -2.51 18.96
C LYS A 222 -19.76 -2.70 17.52
N ILE A 223 -18.93 -1.79 17.01
CA ILE A 223 -18.29 -1.92 15.70
C ILE A 223 -16.88 -2.49 15.91
N GLU A 224 -16.57 -3.62 15.30
CA GLU A 224 -15.26 -4.26 15.40
C GLU A 224 -14.27 -3.73 14.35
N LEU A 225 -12.98 -3.77 14.66
CA LEU A 225 -11.92 -3.50 13.67
C LEU A 225 -11.81 -4.67 12.70
N LYS A 226 -11.94 -4.37 11.41
CA LYS A 226 -11.82 -5.32 10.30
C LYS A 226 -10.65 -4.95 9.42
N TYR A 227 -9.83 -5.96 9.08
CA TYR A 227 -8.72 -5.82 8.14
C TYR A 227 -9.13 -6.18 6.69
N SER A 228 -10.36 -6.64 6.50
CA SER A 228 -11.06 -6.82 5.21
C SER A 228 -12.56 -6.73 5.48
N LEU A 229 -13.31 -6.06 4.60
CA LEU A 229 -14.77 -6.04 4.64
C LEU A 229 -15.38 -7.21 3.88
#